data_AF-A0A0G1V6V2-F1
#
_entry.id   AF-A0A0G1V6V2-F1
#
_cell.length_a   1.000
_cell.length_b   1.000
_cell.length_c   1.000
_cell.angle_alpha   90.00
_cell.angle_beta   90.00
_cell.angle_gamma   90.00
#
_symmetry.space_group_name_H-M   'P 1'
#
loop_
_entity.id
_entity.type
_entity.pdbx_description
1 polymer ?
#
loop_
_entity_poly.entity_id
_entity_poly.type
_entity_poly.pdbx_seq_one_letter_code
_entity_poly.pdbx_strand_id
1 'polypeptide(L)'
;MQCIDVRKVDKFVGKTVCLQGWAYNFRSSTGTVKKEPRSPSGYELTVSDISVVYRAEAYPIAKKEHGTEFLFDHRHLWVRSSRQAAVLRIRDQVIWSLRSFLRERGFTLTDTPILTPTSCEGTTTLFETDYFGEKAYLAQSGQLYLEALAASLGKVYDFGPTFRAEKSKTRRHLMEFWMLDAEVAFMHHDESLELQEALIERVVQDALTQSAKELTLLERDVVHLKNVHAPFHRITYDDAVSLLKEKGSDITLGQDLGADDETKLSEEFDRPVFITHYPAAIKAFYMKPDPMNPTRALCADLIATEGYGEIIGGSERIDDLALLERRFKEHKLPRKPFEWYLDLRRYGSFPHSGFGIGLERVVTWIAGLPHVREAIPFPRLLNRLQP
;
A
#
# COMPACT_ATOMS: atom_id res chain seq x y z
N MET A 1 -34.03 36.30 12.71
CA MET A 1 -33.01 36.45 11.65
C MET A 1 -31.80 37.14 12.25
N GLN A 2 -30.75 36.39 12.58
CA GLN A 2 -29.50 37.00 13.05
C GLN A 2 -28.58 37.12 11.84
N CYS A 3 -28.45 38.34 11.32
CA CYS A 3 -27.56 38.67 10.22
C CYS A 3 -26.12 38.51 10.74
N ILE A 4 -25.43 37.42 10.36
CA ILE A 4 -24.04 37.19 10.73
C ILE A 4 -23.19 37.88 9.66
N ASP A 5 -22.42 38.90 10.06
CA ASP A 5 -21.45 39.56 9.19
C ASP A 5 -20.33 38.56 8.85
N VAL A 6 -20.35 38.04 7.62
CA VAL A 6 -19.47 36.96 7.13
C VAL A 6 -18.04 37.47 6.89
N ARG A 7 -17.76 38.75 7.15
CA ARG A 7 -16.40 39.31 7.19
C ARG A 7 -15.55 38.84 8.38
N LYS A 8 -16.10 38.03 9.30
CA LYS A 8 -15.39 37.44 10.46
C LYS A 8 -15.40 35.90 10.47
N VAL A 9 -15.37 35.24 9.30
CA VAL A 9 -15.19 33.78 9.26
C VAL A 9 -13.75 33.41 9.64
N ASP A 10 -13.57 32.72 10.77
CA ASP A 10 -12.24 32.38 11.30
C ASP A 10 -11.57 31.19 10.58
N LYS A 11 -12.37 30.24 10.07
CA LYS A 11 -11.89 29.02 9.39
C LYS A 11 -12.98 28.29 8.58
N PHE A 12 -12.59 27.70 7.45
CA PHE A 12 -13.30 26.60 6.78
C PHE A 12 -12.59 25.27 7.06
N VAL A 13 -13.34 24.24 7.47
CA VAL A 13 -12.90 22.84 7.55
C VAL A 13 -13.93 22.00 6.79
N GLY A 14 -13.70 21.74 5.50
CA GLY A 14 -14.70 21.09 4.64
C GLY A 14 -15.98 21.94 4.52
N LYS A 15 -17.15 21.38 4.89
CA LYS A 15 -18.44 22.09 4.95
C LYS A 15 -18.71 22.77 6.30
N THR A 16 -17.78 22.70 7.24
CA THR A 16 -17.91 23.25 8.60
C THR A 16 -17.18 24.58 8.69
N VAL A 17 -17.82 25.57 9.30
CA VAL A 17 -17.25 26.91 9.53
C VAL A 17 -17.13 27.13 11.02
N CYS A 18 -15.96 27.57 11.48
CA CYS A 18 -15.80 27.98 12.87
C CYS A 18 -16.01 29.49 13.01
N LEU A 19 -16.90 29.89 13.91
CA LEU A 19 -17.16 31.29 14.28
C LEU A 19 -17.16 31.40 15.81
N GLN A 20 -16.31 32.27 16.38
CA GLN A 20 -16.26 32.53 17.83
C GLN A 20 -16.04 31.28 18.70
N GLY A 21 -15.25 30.31 18.23
CA GLY A 21 -14.97 29.06 18.95
C GLY A 21 -16.03 27.96 18.79
N TRP A 22 -17.11 28.21 18.04
CA TRP A 22 -18.16 27.22 17.74
C TRP A 22 -18.05 26.75 16.30
N ALA A 23 -18.24 25.44 16.07
CA ALA A 23 -18.29 24.87 14.73
C ALA A 23 -19.75 24.84 14.22
N TYR A 24 -19.98 25.35 13.02
CA TYR A 24 -21.29 25.40 12.36
C TYR A 24 -21.25 24.58 11.08
N ASN A 25 -22.28 23.77 10.87
CA ASN A 25 -22.55 23.17 9.55
C ASN A 25 -23.63 23.98 8.85
N PHE A 26 -23.41 24.30 7.58
CA PHE A 26 -24.37 25.07 6.78
C PHE A 26 -24.97 24.23 5.66
N ARG A 27 -26.26 24.42 5.39
CA ARG A 27 -26.99 23.75 4.30
C ARG A 27 -26.70 24.41 2.97
N SER A 28 -26.76 25.74 2.98
CA SER A 28 -26.55 26.60 1.83
C SER A 28 -26.17 28.00 2.33
N SER A 29 -25.36 28.68 1.54
CA SER A 29 -25.16 30.13 1.62
C SER A 29 -25.51 30.73 0.26
N THR A 30 -26.20 31.87 0.28
CA THR A 30 -26.43 32.67 -0.94
C THR A 30 -25.67 33.97 -0.81
N GLY A 31 -25.25 34.54 -1.94
CA GLY A 31 -24.44 35.74 -1.95
C GLY A 31 -24.00 36.16 -3.34
N THR A 32 -23.23 37.24 -3.41
CA THR A 32 -22.68 37.76 -4.66
C THR A 32 -21.25 37.27 -4.85
N VAL A 33 -20.98 36.60 -5.97
CA VAL A 33 -19.63 36.18 -6.35
C VAL A 33 -18.87 37.38 -6.90
N LYS A 34 -17.65 37.61 -6.41
CA LYS A 34 -16.74 38.63 -6.93
C LYS A 34 -15.40 38.00 -7.27
N LYS A 35 -14.75 38.53 -8.31
CA LYS A 35 -13.39 38.17 -8.65
C LYS A 35 -12.45 38.80 -7.63
N GLU A 36 -11.66 37.98 -6.97
CA GLU A 36 -10.66 38.41 -6.00
C GLU A 36 -9.37 37.63 -6.29
N PRO A 37 -8.41 38.24 -7.02
CA PRO A 37 -7.17 37.58 -7.43
C PRO A 37 -6.32 37.06 -6.27
N ARG A 38 -6.49 37.59 -5.04
CA ARG A 38 -5.78 37.13 -3.85
C ARG A 38 -6.43 35.90 -3.19
N SER A 39 -7.67 35.55 -3.57
CA SER A 39 -8.35 34.36 -3.07
C SER A 39 -7.73 33.10 -3.68
N PRO A 40 -7.57 31.99 -2.93
CA PRO A 40 -7.07 30.72 -3.47
C PRO A 40 -7.84 30.19 -4.68
N SER A 41 -9.13 30.52 -4.81
CA SER A 41 -9.96 30.13 -5.96
C SER A 41 -10.03 31.20 -7.06
N GLY A 42 -9.46 32.39 -6.83
CA GLY A 42 -9.62 33.58 -7.68
C GLY A 42 -10.96 34.31 -7.49
N TYR A 43 -11.83 33.82 -6.60
CA TYR A 43 -13.15 34.38 -6.33
C TYR A 43 -13.45 34.40 -4.84
N GLU A 44 -14.33 35.32 -4.43
CA GLU A 44 -14.93 35.39 -3.11
C GLU A 44 -16.46 35.39 -3.21
N LEU A 45 -17.14 34.87 -2.18
CA LEU A 45 -18.59 34.95 -2.05
C LEU A 45 -18.92 35.94 -0.92
N THR A 46 -19.45 37.11 -1.27
CA THR A 46 -20.07 38.00 -0.29
C THR A 46 -21.42 37.42 0.12
N VAL A 47 -21.47 36.72 1.25
CA VAL A 47 -22.66 36.02 1.72
C VAL A 47 -23.73 37.01 2.19
N SER A 48 -24.96 36.84 1.70
CA SER A 48 -26.15 37.60 2.06
C SER A 48 -27.11 36.83 2.98
N ASP A 49 -27.13 35.50 2.89
CA ASP A 49 -27.94 34.64 3.76
C ASP A 49 -27.23 33.31 4.04
N ILE A 50 -27.46 32.76 5.23
CA ILE A 50 -26.86 31.51 5.66
C ILE A 50 -27.85 30.63 6.44
N SER A 51 -28.00 29.38 5.99
CA SER A 51 -28.86 28.40 6.66
C SER A 51 -28.02 27.47 7.54
N VAL A 52 -28.08 27.70 8.86
CA VAL A 52 -27.42 26.84 9.86
C VAL A 52 -28.18 25.51 9.98
N VAL A 53 -27.47 24.40 9.79
CA VAL A 53 -27.98 23.05 10.03
C VAL A 53 -27.80 22.65 11.48
N TYR A 54 -26.61 22.93 12.02
CA TYR A 54 -26.22 22.47 13.35
C TYR A 54 -25.18 23.39 13.96
N ARG A 55 -25.31 23.60 15.28
CA ARG A 55 -24.31 24.27 16.11
C ARG A 55 -23.62 23.21 16.97
N ALA A 56 -22.36 22.93 16.67
CA ALA A 56 -21.56 21.96 17.41
C ALA A 56 -20.91 22.59 18.64
N GLU A 57 -20.61 21.75 19.63
CA GLU A 57 -19.79 22.11 20.78
C GLU A 57 -18.35 22.51 20.37
N ALA A 58 -17.53 22.87 21.35
CA ALA A 58 -16.14 23.23 21.12
C ALA A 58 -15.39 22.10 20.42
N TYR A 59 -14.79 22.39 19.26
CA TYR A 59 -14.06 21.40 18.49
C TYR A 59 -12.74 21.04 19.19
N PRO A 60 -12.46 19.75 19.47
CA PRO A 60 -11.32 19.37 20.32
C PRO A 60 -9.96 19.68 19.66
N ILE A 61 -9.90 19.73 18.32
CA ILE A 61 -8.68 20.05 17.58
C ILE A 61 -8.63 21.57 17.31
N ALA A 62 -8.13 22.32 18.28
CA ALA A 62 -7.97 23.78 18.18
C ALA A 62 -7.03 24.22 17.04
N LYS A 63 -7.10 25.50 16.62
CA LYS A 63 -6.23 26.11 15.58
C LYS A 63 -4.83 26.44 16.13
N LYS A 64 -4.15 25.42 16.62
CA LYS A 64 -2.75 25.41 17.05
C LYS A 64 -2.13 24.08 16.66
N GLU A 65 -0.82 23.97 16.78
CA GLU A 65 -0.16 22.68 16.60
C GLU A 65 -0.56 21.72 17.73
N HIS A 66 -0.70 20.45 17.36
CA HIS A 66 -0.98 19.35 18.28
C HIS A 66 -0.01 18.22 17.99
N GLY A 67 0.35 17.47 19.03
CA GLY A 67 1.16 16.26 18.86
C GLY A 67 0.44 15.21 18.02
N THR A 68 1.21 14.40 17.30
CA THR A 68 0.67 13.38 16.40
C THR A 68 -0.23 12.37 17.12
N GLU A 69 0.12 11.97 18.35
CA GLU A 69 -0.68 11.04 19.15
C GLU A 69 -2.09 11.60 19.44
N PHE A 70 -2.18 12.85 19.91
CA PHE A 70 -3.46 13.53 20.14
C PHE A 70 -4.32 13.59 18.88
N LEU A 71 -3.70 13.85 17.71
CA LEU A 71 -4.41 13.90 16.43
C LEU A 71 -4.96 12.53 16.02
N PHE A 72 -4.25 11.45 16.35
CA PHE A 72 -4.72 10.08 16.11
C PHE A 72 -5.75 9.60 17.15
N ASP A 73 -5.73 10.10 18.38
CA ASP A 73 -6.79 9.85 19.37
C ASP A 73 -8.10 10.56 19.03
N HIS A 74 -8.03 11.54 18.12
CA HIS A 74 -9.18 12.20 17.53
C HIS A 74 -9.25 11.92 16.03
N ARG A 75 -8.80 10.74 15.56
CA ARG A 75 -8.68 10.44 14.13
C ARG A 75 -10.01 10.61 13.42
N HIS A 76 -11.10 10.16 14.04
CA HIS A 76 -12.49 10.32 13.54
C HIS A 76 -12.90 11.78 13.23
N LEU A 77 -12.24 12.78 13.83
CA LEU A 77 -12.40 14.20 13.53
C LEU A 77 -11.28 14.74 12.64
N TRP A 78 -10.04 14.32 12.90
CA TRP A 78 -8.86 14.83 12.20
C TRP A 78 -8.85 14.47 10.71
N VAL A 79 -9.46 13.35 10.31
CA VAL A 79 -9.65 12.97 8.90
C VAL A 79 -10.36 14.04 8.06
N ARG A 80 -11.10 14.97 8.69
CA ARG A 80 -11.80 16.08 8.01
C ARG A 80 -10.87 17.23 7.63
N SER A 81 -9.63 17.25 8.14
CA SER A 81 -8.66 18.28 7.80
C SER A 81 -8.24 18.16 6.33
N SER A 82 -7.88 19.30 5.72
CA SER A 82 -7.56 19.37 4.29
C SER A 82 -6.42 18.43 3.89
N ARG A 83 -5.35 18.35 4.69
CA ARG A 83 -4.22 17.43 4.44
C ARG A 83 -4.68 15.97 4.49
N GLN A 84 -5.44 15.57 5.51
CA GLN A 84 -5.91 14.18 5.62
C GLN A 84 -6.90 13.81 4.50
N ALA A 85 -7.80 14.71 4.15
CA ALA A 85 -8.70 14.53 3.02
C ALA A 85 -7.94 14.40 1.68
N ALA A 86 -6.86 15.16 1.50
CA ALA A 86 -6.01 15.07 0.30
C ALA A 86 -5.32 13.71 0.19
N VAL A 87 -4.77 13.19 1.29
CA VAL A 87 -4.18 11.84 1.32
C VAL A 87 -5.22 10.77 0.96
N LEU A 88 -6.44 10.85 1.50
CA LEU A 88 -7.49 9.89 1.19
C LEU A 88 -7.95 9.94 -0.28
N ARG A 89 -7.90 11.11 -0.92
CA ARG A 89 -8.19 11.25 -2.35
C ARG A 89 -7.05 10.70 -3.22
N ILE A 90 -5.79 10.92 -2.84
CA ILE A 90 -4.65 10.27 -3.51
C ILE A 90 -4.78 8.76 -3.40
N ARG A 91 -5.12 8.24 -2.21
CA ARG A 91 -5.40 6.82 -2.00
C ARG A 91 -6.47 6.29 -2.95
N ASP A 92 -7.60 6.97 -3.03
CA ASP A 92 -8.69 6.61 -3.95
C ASP A 92 -8.22 6.58 -5.41
N GLN A 93 -7.47 7.60 -5.84
CA GLN A 93 -6.89 7.66 -7.17
C GLN A 93 -5.91 6.51 -7.45
N VAL A 94 -5.07 6.14 -6.48
CA VAL A 94 -4.15 5.00 -6.58
C VAL A 94 -4.93 3.69 -6.74
N ILE A 95 -5.95 3.46 -5.91
CA ILE A 95 -6.84 2.29 -6.01
C ILE A 95 -7.49 2.23 -7.40
N TRP A 96 -8.01 3.36 -7.87
CA TRP A 96 -8.66 3.45 -9.17
C TRP A 96 -7.70 3.13 -10.32
N SER A 97 -6.48 3.68 -10.27
CA SER A 97 -5.45 3.47 -11.29
C SER A 97 -5.00 2.00 -11.34
N LEU A 98 -4.69 1.40 -10.18
CA LEU A 98 -4.33 -0.02 -10.06
C LEU A 98 -5.39 -0.92 -10.71
N ARG A 99 -6.66 -0.75 -10.31
CA ARG A 99 -7.78 -1.57 -10.82
C ARG A 99 -8.04 -1.34 -12.30
N SER A 100 -7.93 -0.09 -12.76
CA SER A 100 -8.14 0.26 -14.18
C SER A 100 -7.07 -0.35 -15.06
N PHE A 101 -5.80 -0.24 -14.67
CA PHE A 101 -4.68 -0.83 -15.41
C PHE A 101 -4.84 -2.35 -15.61
N LEU A 102 -5.21 -3.06 -14.54
CA LEU A 102 -5.40 -4.51 -14.58
C LEU A 102 -6.61 -4.89 -15.42
N ARG A 103 -7.74 -4.18 -15.25
CA ARG A 103 -8.94 -4.39 -16.05
C ARG A 103 -8.69 -4.16 -17.55
N GLU A 104 -7.97 -3.10 -17.90
CA GLU A 104 -7.57 -2.79 -19.28
C GLU A 104 -6.69 -3.90 -19.90
N ARG A 105 -6.02 -4.73 -19.08
CA ARG A 105 -5.17 -5.85 -19.48
C ARG A 105 -5.83 -7.23 -19.36
N GLY A 106 -7.15 -7.25 -19.11
CA GLY A 106 -7.94 -8.48 -19.06
C GLY A 106 -7.79 -9.27 -17.76
N PHE A 107 -7.34 -8.65 -16.68
CA PHE A 107 -7.37 -9.29 -15.36
C PHE A 107 -8.80 -9.36 -14.82
N THR A 108 -9.11 -10.47 -14.15
CA THR A 108 -10.37 -10.67 -13.43
C THR A 108 -10.16 -10.43 -11.94
N LEU A 109 -10.98 -9.57 -11.33
CA LEU A 109 -11.02 -9.42 -9.87
C LEU A 109 -11.66 -10.66 -9.25
N THR A 110 -10.96 -11.30 -8.32
CA THR A 110 -11.41 -12.51 -7.63
C THR A 110 -11.06 -12.42 -6.16
N ASP A 111 -12.04 -12.09 -5.31
CA ASP A 111 -11.81 -11.89 -3.88
C ASP A 111 -11.43 -13.22 -3.20
N THR A 112 -10.29 -13.24 -2.51
CA THR A 112 -9.80 -14.42 -1.78
C THR A 112 -10.29 -14.44 -0.32
N PRO A 113 -10.28 -15.60 0.34
CA PRO A 113 -10.74 -15.71 1.73
C PRO A 113 -9.84 -14.98 2.72
N ILE A 114 -10.45 -14.25 3.66
CA ILE A 114 -9.73 -13.60 4.77
C ILE A 114 -9.49 -14.56 5.94
N LEU A 115 -10.39 -15.50 6.18
CA LEU A 115 -10.20 -16.54 7.19
C LEU A 115 -9.52 -17.74 6.54
N THR A 116 -8.32 -18.08 7.02
CA THR A 116 -7.51 -19.19 6.50
C THR A 116 -7.18 -20.22 7.58
N PRO A 117 -7.01 -21.51 7.23
CA PRO A 117 -6.63 -22.53 8.20
C PRO A 117 -5.12 -22.51 8.54
N THR A 118 -4.29 -21.83 7.73
CA THR A 118 -2.83 -21.78 7.86
C THR A 118 -2.24 -20.45 7.38
N SER A 119 -0.96 -20.21 7.68
CA SER A 119 -0.16 -19.09 7.12
C SER A 119 0.08 -19.28 5.63
N CYS A 120 0.06 -18.18 4.88
CA CYS A 120 0.47 -18.13 3.46
C CYS A 120 2.00 -18.13 3.32
N GLU A 121 2.71 -17.47 4.23
CA GLU A 121 4.16 -17.21 4.12
C GLU A 121 5.01 -18.16 5.00
N GLY A 122 4.38 -19.09 5.72
CA GLY A 122 5.08 -19.97 6.67
C GLY A 122 5.59 -19.23 7.92
N THR A 123 5.04 -18.04 8.19
CA THR A 123 5.44 -17.19 9.33
C THR A 123 4.59 -17.48 10.57
N THR A 124 5.09 -17.08 11.73
CA THR A 124 4.42 -17.26 13.03
C THR A 124 3.60 -16.04 13.47
N THR A 125 3.60 -14.96 12.68
CA THR A 125 2.98 -13.66 12.99
C THR A 125 1.55 -13.58 12.46
N LEU A 126 0.70 -14.53 12.85
CA LEU A 126 -0.71 -14.57 12.48
C LEU A 126 -1.62 -14.07 13.60
N PHE A 127 -2.72 -13.41 13.22
CA PHE A 127 -3.85 -13.22 14.13
C PHE A 127 -4.72 -14.47 14.11
N GLU A 128 -4.82 -15.15 15.25
CA GLU A 128 -5.66 -16.33 15.45
C GLU A 128 -7.07 -15.91 15.93
N THR A 129 -8.10 -16.62 15.46
CA THR A 129 -9.50 -16.46 15.88
C THR A 129 -10.18 -17.82 16.01
N ASP A 130 -11.21 -17.91 16.86
CA ASP A 130 -12.06 -19.10 16.94
C ASP A 130 -12.99 -19.16 15.73
N TYR A 131 -13.08 -20.35 15.11
CA TYR A 131 -13.95 -20.67 14.00
C TYR A 131 -14.76 -21.91 14.36
N PHE A 132 -15.77 -21.71 15.22
CA PHE A 132 -16.68 -22.76 15.68
C PHE A 132 -15.96 -23.93 16.38
N GLY A 133 -14.99 -23.61 17.25
CA GLY A 133 -14.18 -24.60 17.97
C GLY A 133 -12.93 -25.08 17.23
N GLU A 134 -12.74 -24.66 15.98
CA GLU A 134 -11.49 -24.82 15.23
C GLU A 134 -10.71 -23.49 15.21
N LYS A 135 -9.41 -23.56 14.96
CA LYS A 135 -8.59 -22.36 14.78
C LYS A 135 -8.65 -21.86 13.35
N ALA A 136 -8.87 -20.56 13.18
CA ALA A 136 -8.66 -19.85 11.92
C ALA A 136 -7.69 -18.69 12.11
N TYR A 137 -7.11 -18.23 11.01
CA TYR A 137 -6.15 -17.14 10.98
C TYR A 137 -6.61 -16.06 10.01
N LEU A 138 -6.29 -14.80 10.29
CA LEU A 138 -6.50 -13.73 9.33
C LEU A 138 -5.41 -13.77 8.25
N ALA A 139 -5.83 -13.66 6.99
CA ALA A 139 -4.96 -13.80 5.83
C ALA A 139 -3.85 -12.75 5.79
N GLN A 140 -2.63 -13.20 5.47
CA GLN A 140 -1.47 -12.34 5.22
C GLN A 140 -1.36 -11.89 3.76
N SER A 141 -1.94 -12.69 2.86
CA SER A 141 -2.01 -12.48 1.40
C SER A 141 -3.04 -13.47 0.83
N GLY A 142 -3.64 -13.14 -0.32
CA GLY A 142 -4.52 -14.02 -1.08
C GLY A 142 -3.80 -14.97 -2.04
N GLN A 143 -2.47 -14.85 -2.16
CA GLN A 143 -1.64 -15.51 -3.18
C GLN A 143 -2.01 -16.96 -3.47
N LEU A 144 -2.02 -17.85 -2.46
CA LEU A 144 -2.22 -19.29 -2.69
C LEU A 144 -3.57 -19.58 -3.37
N TYR A 145 -4.59 -18.78 -3.08
CA TYR A 145 -5.91 -18.91 -3.70
C TYR A 145 -5.91 -18.33 -5.12
N LEU A 146 -5.18 -17.23 -5.37
CA LEU A 146 -5.01 -16.69 -6.70
C LEU A 146 -4.28 -17.66 -7.63
N GLU A 147 -3.32 -18.44 -7.14
CA GLU A 147 -2.67 -19.49 -7.93
C GLU A 147 -3.69 -20.54 -8.44
N ALA A 148 -4.66 -20.92 -7.60
CA ALA A 148 -5.75 -21.80 -8.03
C ALA A 148 -6.68 -21.13 -9.04
N LEU A 149 -6.99 -19.86 -8.85
CA LEU A 149 -7.88 -19.10 -9.72
C LEU A 149 -7.24 -18.77 -11.08
N ALA A 150 -5.94 -18.54 -11.13
CA ALA A 150 -5.16 -18.32 -12.34
C ALA A 150 -5.25 -19.52 -13.29
N ALA A 151 -5.35 -20.75 -12.76
CA ALA A 151 -5.57 -21.95 -13.56
C ALA A 151 -6.89 -21.91 -14.36
N SER A 152 -7.88 -21.17 -13.88
CA SER A 152 -9.21 -21.07 -14.50
C SER A 152 -9.40 -19.81 -15.35
N LEU A 153 -8.82 -18.68 -14.94
CA LEU A 153 -9.09 -17.36 -15.52
C LEU A 153 -7.87 -16.74 -16.21
N GLY A 154 -6.70 -17.38 -16.11
CA GLY A 154 -5.44 -16.92 -16.70
C GLY A 154 -4.81 -15.74 -15.95
N LYS A 155 -5.51 -14.59 -15.87
CA LYS A 155 -5.04 -13.37 -15.22
C LYS A 155 -6.00 -12.97 -14.11
N VAL A 156 -5.56 -13.04 -12.86
CA VAL A 156 -6.39 -12.75 -11.69
C VAL A 156 -5.72 -11.79 -10.76
N TYR A 157 -6.53 -11.06 -10.00
CA TYR A 157 -6.06 -10.28 -8.86
C TYR A 157 -7.12 -10.25 -7.78
N ASP A 158 -6.72 -10.04 -6.54
CA ASP A 158 -7.61 -9.62 -5.47
C ASP A 158 -7.26 -8.22 -5.00
N PHE A 159 -8.12 -7.63 -4.19
CA PHE A 159 -7.81 -6.37 -3.52
C PHE A 159 -8.53 -6.31 -2.19
N GLY A 160 -7.85 -6.76 -1.14
CA GLY A 160 -8.44 -6.97 0.17
C GLY A 160 -7.56 -6.54 1.34
N PRO A 161 -8.11 -6.56 2.56
CA PRO A 161 -7.33 -6.36 3.77
C PRO A 161 -6.45 -7.58 4.06
N THR A 162 -5.21 -7.32 4.48
CA THR A 162 -4.24 -8.30 4.95
C THR A 162 -3.77 -7.95 6.35
N PHE A 163 -3.41 -8.99 7.10
CA PHE A 163 -3.16 -8.88 8.54
C PHE A 163 -1.80 -9.47 8.91
N ARG A 164 -0.99 -8.73 9.65
CA ARG A 164 0.31 -9.19 10.16
C ARG A 164 0.41 -8.90 11.65
N ALA A 165 0.54 -9.94 12.47
CA ALA A 165 0.69 -9.82 13.92
C ALA A 165 2.15 -9.55 14.34
N GLU A 166 2.87 -8.80 13.53
CA GLU A 166 4.27 -8.47 13.78
C GLU A 166 4.38 -7.42 14.89
N LYS A 167 5.27 -7.65 15.87
CA LYS A 167 5.51 -6.72 16.99
C LYS A 167 6.48 -5.59 16.61
N SER A 168 6.34 -5.06 15.39
CA SER A 168 7.17 -4.00 14.84
C SER A 168 6.51 -2.64 15.04
N LYS A 169 7.32 -1.63 15.41
CA LYS A 169 6.87 -0.23 15.61
C LYS A 169 7.46 0.74 14.58
N THR A 170 7.97 0.23 13.46
CA THR A 170 8.61 1.10 12.46
C THR A 170 7.58 1.91 11.68
N ARG A 171 8.06 2.96 10.99
CA ARG A 171 7.23 3.83 10.14
C ARG A 171 6.60 3.14 8.92
N ARG A 172 6.95 1.88 8.66
CA ARG A 172 6.57 1.08 7.47
C ARG A 172 5.56 -0.03 7.74
N HIS A 173 5.21 -0.29 9.01
CA HIS A 173 4.34 -1.42 9.38
C HIS A 173 2.98 -0.98 9.91
N LEU A 174 1.97 -1.78 9.54
CA LEU A 174 0.61 -1.77 10.07
C LEU A 174 0.22 -3.21 10.39
N MET A 175 -0.69 -3.40 11.34
CA MET A 175 -1.23 -4.73 11.66
C MET A 175 -2.38 -5.14 10.73
N GLU A 176 -3.06 -4.16 10.15
CA GLU A 176 -4.11 -4.28 9.15
C GLU A 176 -3.80 -3.26 8.05
N PHE A 177 -3.68 -3.73 6.82
CA PHE A 177 -3.33 -2.92 5.65
C PHE A 177 -4.01 -3.51 4.42
N TRP A 178 -3.99 -2.79 3.30
CA TRP A 178 -4.62 -3.24 2.06
C TRP A 178 -3.55 -3.71 1.08
N MET A 179 -3.78 -4.90 0.53
CA MET A 179 -2.91 -5.49 -0.47
C MET A 179 -3.69 -5.73 -1.76
N LEU A 180 -3.03 -5.49 -2.88
CA LEU A 180 -3.45 -6.01 -4.17
C LEU A 180 -2.49 -7.14 -4.51
N ASP A 181 -2.98 -8.38 -4.53
CA ASP A 181 -2.23 -9.51 -5.05
C ASP A 181 -2.65 -9.79 -6.50
N ALA A 182 -1.69 -10.03 -7.39
CA ALA A 182 -1.94 -10.42 -8.77
C ALA A 182 -1.18 -11.69 -9.13
N GLU A 183 -1.83 -12.59 -9.89
CA GLU A 183 -1.25 -13.86 -10.32
C GLU A 183 -1.61 -14.11 -11.80
N VAL A 184 -0.63 -14.56 -12.58
CA VAL A 184 -0.79 -14.77 -14.02
C VAL A 184 -0.25 -16.12 -14.45
N ALA A 185 -1.11 -16.93 -15.06
CA ALA A 185 -0.76 -18.17 -15.71
C ALA A 185 0.13 -17.92 -16.94
N PHE A 186 1.12 -18.80 -17.13
CA PHE A 186 2.12 -18.77 -18.21
C PHE A 186 3.03 -17.54 -18.22
N MET A 187 3.09 -16.78 -17.12
CA MET A 187 4.00 -15.65 -16.96
C MET A 187 5.26 -16.08 -16.21
N HIS A 188 6.42 -15.78 -16.78
CA HIS A 188 7.73 -15.99 -16.15
C HIS A 188 8.21 -14.76 -15.39
N HIS A 189 9.30 -14.92 -14.63
CA HIS A 189 9.85 -13.88 -13.77
C HIS A 189 10.06 -12.54 -14.47
N ASP A 190 10.73 -12.51 -15.63
CA ASP A 190 11.06 -11.26 -16.33
C ASP A 190 9.80 -10.52 -16.83
N GLU A 191 8.81 -11.26 -17.33
CA GLU A 191 7.51 -10.71 -17.74
C GLU A 191 6.73 -10.15 -16.53
N SER A 192 6.89 -10.76 -15.36
CA SER A 192 6.33 -10.22 -14.12
C SER A 192 6.95 -8.87 -13.75
N LEU A 193 8.26 -8.69 -13.92
CA LEU A 193 8.93 -7.41 -13.66
C LEU A 193 8.43 -6.31 -14.62
N GLU A 194 8.27 -6.64 -15.90
CA GLU A 194 7.72 -5.74 -16.93
C GLU A 194 6.27 -5.32 -16.63
N LEU A 195 5.45 -6.24 -16.14
CA LEU A 195 4.08 -5.93 -15.72
C LEU A 195 4.06 -4.99 -14.50
N GLN A 196 4.93 -5.25 -13.51
CA GLN A 196 5.04 -4.45 -12.29
C GLN A 196 5.55 -3.02 -12.57
N GLU A 197 6.57 -2.85 -13.42
CA GLU A 197 7.06 -1.51 -13.79
C GLU A 197 6.01 -0.70 -14.54
N ALA A 198 5.31 -1.31 -15.51
CA ALA A 198 4.25 -0.63 -16.26
C ALA A 198 3.07 -0.25 -15.37
N LEU A 199 2.74 -1.08 -14.38
CA LEU A 199 1.68 -0.81 -13.40
C LEU A 199 2.05 0.38 -12.51
N ILE A 200 3.25 0.39 -11.94
CA ILE A 200 3.70 1.47 -11.06
C ILE A 200 3.90 2.78 -11.82
N GLU A 201 4.45 2.74 -13.04
CA GLU A 201 4.49 3.90 -13.91
C GLU A 201 3.08 4.48 -14.11
N ARG A 202 2.09 3.66 -14.51
CA ARG A 202 0.70 4.13 -14.69
C ARG A 202 0.16 4.79 -13.42
N VAL A 203 0.34 4.16 -12.26
CA VAL A 203 -0.16 4.67 -10.98
C VAL A 203 0.46 6.03 -10.62
N VAL A 204 1.77 6.18 -10.78
CA VAL A 204 2.46 7.44 -10.48
C VAL A 204 2.06 8.54 -11.46
N GLN A 205 2.01 8.25 -12.76
CA GLN A 205 1.62 9.23 -13.77
C GLN A 205 0.14 9.65 -13.64
N ASP A 206 -0.75 8.73 -13.29
CA ASP A 206 -2.15 9.03 -12.98
C ASP A 206 -2.25 9.92 -11.72
N ALA A 207 -1.46 9.66 -10.67
CA ALA A 207 -1.46 10.49 -9.47
C ALA A 207 -0.93 11.91 -9.74
N LEU A 208 0.14 12.05 -10.53
CA LEU A 208 0.70 13.34 -10.95
C LEU A 208 -0.33 14.21 -11.69
N THR A 209 -1.18 13.59 -12.50
CA THR A 209 -2.17 14.30 -13.32
C THR A 209 -3.49 14.50 -12.58
N GLN A 210 -4.07 13.45 -12.01
CA GLN A 210 -5.42 13.47 -11.41
C GLN A 210 -5.43 13.96 -9.97
N SER A 211 -4.30 13.88 -9.25
CA SER A 211 -4.17 14.35 -7.86
C SER A 211 -3.25 15.55 -7.70
N ALA A 212 -3.01 16.32 -8.78
CA ALA A 212 -2.11 17.48 -8.75
C ALA A 212 -2.48 18.52 -7.67
N LYS A 213 -3.78 18.73 -7.43
CA LYS A 213 -4.28 19.64 -6.39
C LYS A 213 -3.93 19.13 -4.99
N GLU A 214 -4.16 17.85 -4.75
CA GLU A 214 -3.83 17.18 -3.49
C GLU A 214 -2.32 17.15 -3.22
N LEU A 215 -1.50 16.83 -4.23
CA LEU A 215 -0.03 16.84 -4.12
C LEU A 215 0.49 18.25 -3.80
N THR A 216 -0.05 19.29 -4.45
CA THR A 216 0.27 20.69 -4.16
C THR A 216 -0.11 21.07 -2.74
N LEU A 217 -1.29 20.65 -2.27
CA LEU A 217 -1.76 20.89 -0.91
C LEU A 217 -0.89 20.21 0.15
N LEU A 218 -0.34 19.05 -0.17
CA LEU A 218 0.59 18.32 0.70
C LEU A 218 2.00 18.91 0.70
N GLU A 219 2.30 19.85 -0.19
CA GLU A 219 3.64 20.40 -0.44
C GLU A 219 4.61 19.30 -0.89
N ARG A 220 4.10 18.31 -1.64
CA ARG A 220 4.90 17.19 -2.15
C ARG A 220 5.82 17.68 -3.27
N ASP A 221 7.13 17.50 -3.11
CA ASP A 221 8.06 17.57 -4.22
C ASP A 221 7.82 16.37 -5.16
N VAL A 222 7.51 16.67 -6.42
CA VAL A 222 7.14 15.70 -7.45
C VAL A 222 8.27 15.41 -8.44
N VAL A 223 9.47 15.98 -8.27
CA VAL A 223 10.58 15.82 -9.23
C VAL A 223 10.93 14.34 -9.42
N HIS A 224 11.11 13.57 -8.34
CA HIS A 224 11.38 12.13 -8.44
C HIS A 224 10.21 11.35 -9.04
N LEU A 225 8.97 11.71 -8.70
CA LEU A 225 7.78 11.04 -9.23
C LEU A 225 7.67 11.21 -10.77
N LYS A 226 8.08 12.36 -11.30
CA LYS A 226 8.11 12.60 -12.76
C LYS A 226 9.13 11.72 -13.50
N ASN A 227 10.14 11.19 -12.81
CA ASN A 227 11.14 10.32 -13.40
C ASN A 227 10.74 8.84 -13.38
N VAL A 228 9.58 8.51 -12.81
CA VAL A 228 9.06 7.14 -12.74
C VAL A 228 8.49 6.76 -14.11
N HIS A 229 9.38 6.23 -14.94
CA HIS A 229 9.11 5.66 -16.25
C HIS A 229 9.89 4.35 -16.40
N ALA A 230 9.27 3.34 -17.00
CA ALA A 230 9.93 2.11 -17.36
C ALA A 230 10.99 2.34 -18.47
N PRO A 231 12.05 1.52 -18.56
CA PRO A 231 12.35 0.41 -17.66
C PRO A 231 12.92 0.89 -16.31
N PHE A 232 12.57 0.18 -15.24
CA PHE A 232 13.12 0.43 -13.91
C PHE A 232 14.52 -0.19 -13.77
N HIS A 233 15.28 0.30 -12.79
CA HIS A 233 16.59 -0.29 -12.49
C HIS A 233 16.39 -1.73 -12.03
N ARG A 234 17.30 -2.64 -12.39
CA ARG A 234 17.28 -4.04 -11.96
C ARG A 234 18.69 -4.41 -11.52
N ILE A 235 18.84 -4.81 -10.27
CA ILE A 235 20.10 -5.34 -9.74
C ILE A 235 19.86 -6.67 -9.05
N THR A 236 20.88 -7.52 -8.99
CA THR A 236 20.78 -8.75 -8.21
C THR A 236 20.91 -8.45 -6.72
N TYR A 237 20.47 -9.37 -5.87
CA TYR A 237 20.70 -9.30 -4.42
C TYR A 237 22.21 -9.17 -4.10
N ASP A 238 23.08 -9.84 -4.85
CA ASP A 238 24.53 -9.78 -4.60
C ASP A 238 25.11 -8.40 -4.92
N ASP A 239 24.64 -7.78 -6.00
CA ASP A 239 25.00 -6.40 -6.36
C ASP A 239 24.45 -5.41 -5.32
N ALA A 240 23.22 -5.63 -4.86
CA ALA A 240 22.60 -4.81 -3.81
C ALA A 240 23.37 -4.88 -2.49
N VAL A 241 23.79 -6.08 -2.05
CA VAL A 241 24.63 -6.26 -0.86
C VAL A 241 26.00 -5.58 -1.04
N SER A 242 26.58 -5.66 -2.24
CA SER A 242 27.87 -5.02 -2.53
C SER A 242 27.76 -3.49 -2.45
N LEU A 243 26.75 -2.91 -3.09
CA LEU A 243 26.43 -1.48 -3.00
C LEU A 243 26.13 -1.02 -1.57
N LEU A 244 25.40 -1.83 -0.80
CA LEU A 244 25.08 -1.56 0.59
C LEU A 244 26.33 -1.52 1.47
N LYS A 245 27.29 -2.43 1.26
CA LYS A 245 28.58 -2.43 1.96
C LYS A 245 29.41 -1.20 1.63
N GLU A 246 29.44 -0.77 0.36
CA GLU A 246 30.08 0.48 -0.04
C GLU A 246 29.48 1.69 0.67
N LYS A 247 28.17 1.65 0.95
CA LYS A 247 27.44 2.65 1.75
C LYS A 247 27.50 2.42 3.26
N GLY A 248 28.40 1.56 3.74
CA GLY A 248 28.60 1.31 5.18
C GLY A 248 27.43 0.58 5.84
N SER A 249 26.74 -0.31 5.13
CA SER A 249 25.86 -1.31 5.78
C SER A 249 26.69 -2.49 6.30
N ASP A 250 26.27 -3.02 7.46
CA ASP A 250 26.81 -4.24 8.07
C ASP A 250 26.16 -5.52 7.53
N ILE A 251 25.31 -5.40 6.50
CA ILE A 251 24.62 -6.55 5.91
C ILE A 251 25.60 -7.63 5.41
N THR A 252 25.29 -8.88 5.74
CA THR A 252 26.04 -10.05 5.29
C THR A 252 25.26 -10.83 4.23
N LEU A 253 26.00 -11.50 3.34
CA LEU A 253 25.38 -12.34 2.32
C LEU A 253 24.53 -13.43 2.97
N GLY A 254 23.31 -13.60 2.49
CA GLY A 254 22.35 -14.55 3.04
C GLY A 254 21.44 -13.96 4.12
N GLN A 255 21.55 -12.67 4.45
CA GLN A 255 20.56 -11.96 5.27
C GLN A 255 19.52 -11.26 4.40
N ASP A 256 18.30 -11.15 4.91
CA ASP A 256 17.27 -10.34 4.26
C ASP A 256 17.59 -8.85 4.41
N LEU A 257 17.08 -8.03 3.48
CA LEU A 257 17.32 -6.58 3.53
C LEU A 257 16.53 -5.96 4.67
N GLY A 258 17.22 -5.25 5.57
CA GLY A 258 16.55 -4.51 6.64
C GLY A 258 15.96 -3.19 6.15
N ALA A 259 15.16 -2.54 7.00
CA ALA A 259 14.57 -1.24 6.68
C ALA A 259 15.64 -0.15 6.37
N ASP A 260 16.77 -0.19 7.06
CA ASP A 260 17.88 0.73 6.84
C ASP A 260 18.60 0.45 5.52
N ASP A 261 18.75 -0.83 5.14
CA ASP A 261 19.30 -1.24 3.85
C ASP A 261 18.41 -0.77 2.71
N GLU A 262 17.11 -1.02 2.79
CA GLU A 262 16.15 -0.53 1.81
C GLU A 262 16.18 1.00 1.70
N THR A 263 16.39 1.73 2.79
CA THR A 263 16.51 3.19 2.76
C THR A 263 17.73 3.63 1.97
N LYS A 264 18.90 3.01 2.23
CA LYS A 264 20.15 3.30 1.52
C LYS A 264 20.06 2.99 0.03
N LEU A 265 19.40 1.90 -0.35
CA LEU A 265 19.14 1.55 -1.74
C LEU A 265 18.17 2.55 -2.39
N SER A 266 17.06 2.84 -1.71
CA SER A 266 16.03 3.76 -2.17
C SER A 266 16.54 5.18 -2.46
N GLU A 267 17.60 5.61 -1.76
CA GLU A 267 18.26 6.91 -1.96
C GLU A 267 19.27 6.93 -3.11
N GLU A 268 19.67 5.77 -3.64
CA GLU A 268 20.70 5.68 -4.69
C GLU A 268 20.14 5.83 -6.11
N PHE A 269 18.86 5.53 -6.31
CA PHE A 269 18.25 5.47 -7.64
C PHE A 269 17.29 6.64 -7.90
N ASP A 270 17.28 7.14 -9.14
CA ASP A 270 16.43 8.24 -9.60
C ASP A 270 14.99 7.82 -9.91
N ARG A 271 14.75 6.51 -10.02
CA ARG A 271 13.45 5.84 -10.19
C ARG A 271 13.49 4.48 -9.44
N PRO A 272 12.35 3.80 -9.24
CA PRO A 272 12.32 2.54 -8.51
C PRO A 272 13.31 1.49 -9.04
N VAL A 273 13.77 0.62 -8.14
CA VAL A 273 14.74 -0.44 -8.45
C VAL A 273 14.19 -1.80 -8.01
N PHE A 274 14.29 -2.79 -8.89
CA PHE A 274 14.10 -4.18 -8.52
C PHE A 274 15.39 -4.75 -7.95
N ILE A 275 15.28 -5.36 -6.77
CA ILE A 275 16.29 -6.28 -6.26
C ILE A 275 15.83 -7.68 -6.61
N THR A 276 16.62 -8.43 -7.36
CA THR A 276 16.24 -9.73 -7.91
C THR A 276 17.12 -10.85 -7.38
N HIS A 277 16.72 -12.11 -7.58
CA HIS A 277 17.58 -13.28 -7.33
C HIS A 277 18.07 -13.38 -5.87
N TYR A 278 17.16 -13.24 -4.91
CA TYR A 278 17.49 -13.43 -3.49
C TYR A 278 17.93 -14.86 -3.20
N PRO A 279 18.72 -15.09 -2.14
CA PRO A 279 19.03 -16.43 -1.66
C PRO A 279 17.74 -17.21 -1.37
N ALA A 280 17.57 -18.37 -2.00
CA ALA A 280 16.35 -19.15 -1.88
C ALA A 280 16.08 -19.65 -0.45
N ALA A 281 17.11 -19.69 0.41
CA ALA A 281 17.03 -20.13 1.79
C ALA A 281 16.32 -19.13 2.72
N ILE A 282 16.26 -17.84 2.35
CA ILE A 282 15.61 -16.79 3.16
C ILE A 282 14.27 -16.34 2.60
N LYS A 283 13.83 -16.92 1.49
CA LYS A 283 12.57 -16.58 0.83
C LYS A 283 11.52 -17.68 1.03
N ALA A 284 10.28 -17.37 0.67
CA ALA A 284 9.14 -18.24 0.93
C ALA A 284 9.23 -19.56 0.14
N PHE A 285 8.65 -20.61 0.72
CA PHE A 285 8.73 -21.99 0.22
C PHE A 285 8.19 -22.18 -1.21
N TYR A 286 7.29 -21.32 -1.67
CA TYR A 286 6.62 -21.40 -2.96
C TYR A 286 7.45 -20.78 -4.10
N MET A 287 8.53 -20.06 -3.81
CA MET A 287 9.31 -19.33 -4.82
C MET A 287 10.18 -20.29 -5.63
N LYS A 288 10.11 -20.18 -6.96
CA LYS A 288 10.86 -21.05 -7.89
C LYS A 288 12.35 -20.77 -7.79
N PRO A 289 13.21 -21.79 -7.59
CA PRO A 289 14.65 -21.61 -7.70
C PRO A 289 15.04 -21.19 -9.11
N ASP A 290 16.10 -20.38 -9.23
CA ASP A 290 16.71 -20.06 -10.51
C ASP A 290 17.31 -21.34 -11.14
N PRO A 291 16.94 -21.69 -12.39
CA PRO A 291 17.44 -22.89 -13.06
C PRO A 291 18.96 -22.85 -13.30
N MET A 292 19.56 -21.67 -13.42
CA MET A 292 21.00 -21.48 -13.62
C MET A 292 21.76 -21.49 -12.29
N ASN A 293 21.11 -21.05 -11.21
CA ASN A 293 21.69 -21.08 -9.86
C ASN A 293 20.63 -21.42 -8.80
N PRO A 294 20.42 -22.71 -8.47
CA PRO A 294 19.38 -23.14 -7.54
C PRO A 294 19.50 -22.61 -6.10
N THR A 295 20.62 -21.96 -5.75
CA THR A 295 20.77 -21.25 -4.47
C THR A 295 20.02 -19.92 -4.44
N ARG A 296 19.54 -19.44 -5.59
CA ARG A 296 18.75 -18.22 -5.78
C ARG A 296 17.32 -18.56 -6.12
N ALA A 297 16.40 -17.65 -5.80
CA ALA A 297 15.00 -17.73 -6.19
C ALA A 297 14.70 -16.71 -7.29
N LEU A 298 13.85 -17.06 -8.24
CA LEU A 298 13.29 -16.16 -9.25
C LEU A 298 12.23 -15.25 -8.59
N CYS A 299 12.70 -14.32 -7.79
CA CYS A 299 11.90 -13.38 -7.04
C CYS A 299 12.48 -11.97 -7.12
N ALA A 300 11.62 -10.98 -6.89
CA ALA A 300 12.05 -9.60 -6.82
C ALA A 300 11.23 -8.80 -5.82
N ASP A 301 11.91 -7.85 -5.20
CA ASP A 301 11.33 -6.81 -4.37
C ASP A 301 11.52 -5.47 -5.11
N LEU A 302 10.44 -4.71 -5.31
CA LEU A 302 10.49 -3.37 -5.93
C LEU A 302 10.62 -2.32 -4.85
N ILE A 303 11.75 -1.61 -4.86
CA ILE A 303 12.08 -0.56 -3.90
C ILE A 303 11.72 0.80 -4.51
N ALA A 304 10.79 1.51 -3.87
CA ALA A 304 10.46 2.90 -4.21
C ALA A 304 11.66 3.82 -3.91
N THR A 305 11.70 5.00 -4.52
CA THR A 305 12.76 6.00 -4.31
C THR A 305 12.58 6.80 -3.02
N GLU A 306 13.50 7.72 -2.71
CA GLU A 306 13.37 8.74 -1.64
C GLU A 306 13.27 8.18 -0.21
N GLY A 307 13.91 7.04 0.05
CA GLY A 307 13.96 6.39 1.36
C GLY A 307 12.70 5.63 1.77
N TYR A 308 11.74 5.41 0.86
CA TYR A 308 10.46 4.76 1.18
C TYR A 308 10.55 3.24 1.32
N GLY A 309 11.45 2.59 0.58
CA GLY A 309 11.69 1.15 0.67
C GLY A 309 10.77 0.31 -0.21
N GLU A 310 10.61 -0.96 0.14
CA GLU A 310 9.84 -1.95 -0.64
C GLU A 310 8.35 -1.57 -0.76
N ILE A 311 7.81 -1.62 -1.99
CA ILE A 311 6.38 -1.43 -2.30
C ILE A 311 5.71 -2.65 -2.94
N ILE A 312 6.49 -3.53 -3.57
CA ILE A 312 6.02 -4.78 -4.17
C ILE A 312 6.99 -5.91 -3.82
N GLY A 313 6.45 -7.07 -3.48
CA GLY A 313 7.20 -8.33 -3.43
C GLY A 313 6.57 -9.37 -4.35
N GLY A 314 7.37 -10.09 -5.13
CA GLY A 314 6.86 -11.03 -6.13
C GLY A 314 7.83 -12.13 -6.51
N SER A 315 7.32 -13.18 -7.16
CA SER A 315 8.14 -14.31 -7.63
C SER A 315 7.46 -15.12 -8.72
N GLU A 316 8.27 -15.85 -9.48
CA GLU A 316 7.80 -17.02 -10.20
C GLU A 316 7.57 -18.16 -9.20
N ARG A 317 6.47 -18.90 -9.37
CA ARG A 317 6.05 -19.96 -8.44
C ARG A 317 6.61 -21.30 -8.87
N ILE A 318 6.88 -22.17 -7.91
CA ILE A 318 7.26 -23.57 -8.19
C ILE A 318 6.11 -24.26 -8.93
N ASP A 319 6.35 -24.79 -10.11
CA ASP A 319 5.40 -25.54 -10.93
C ASP A 319 5.64 -27.06 -10.92
N ASP A 320 6.76 -27.51 -10.34
CA ASP A 320 7.10 -28.93 -10.17
C ASP A 320 6.65 -29.48 -8.81
N LEU A 321 5.87 -30.57 -8.84
CA LEU A 321 5.32 -31.20 -7.63
C LEU A 321 6.42 -31.75 -6.72
N ALA A 322 7.43 -32.42 -7.28
CA ALA A 322 8.47 -33.07 -6.47
C ALA A 322 9.32 -32.04 -5.72
N LEU A 323 9.65 -30.93 -6.39
CA LEU A 323 10.30 -29.77 -5.81
C LEU A 323 9.44 -29.14 -4.72
N LEU A 324 8.15 -28.91 -4.98
CA LEU A 324 7.25 -28.34 -3.97
C LEU A 324 7.15 -29.24 -2.74
N GLU A 325 6.99 -30.55 -2.90
CA GLU A 325 6.99 -31.51 -1.79
C GLU A 325 8.32 -31.51 -1.00
N ARG A 326 9.45 -31.28 -1.67
CA ARG A 326 10.74 -31.10 -1.00
C ARG A 326 10.76 -29.82 -0.16
N ARG A 327 10.27 -28.70 -0.71
CA ARG A 327 10.15 -27.42 0.02
C ARG A 327 9.27 -27.54 1.26
N PHE A 328 8.16 -28.27 1.17
CA PHE A 328 7.31 -28.55 2.33
C PHE A 328 8.06 -29.23 3.47
N LYS A 329 8.97 -30.17 3.16
CA LYS A 329 9.82 -30.84 4.15
C LYS A 329 10.87 -29.88 4.73
N GLU A 330 11.54 -29.10 3.87
CA GLU A 330 12.56 -28.12 4.26
C GLU A 330 12.00 -27.06 5.22
N HIS A 331 10.81 -26.52 4.90
CA HIS A 331 10.13 -25.48 5.69
C HIS A 331 9.25 -26.04 6.82
N LYS A 332 9.21 -27.37 7.00
CA LYS A 332 8.43 -28.06 8.05
C LYS A 332 6.94 -27.69 8.03
N LEU A 333 6.36 -27.55 6.84
CA LEU A 333 4.97 -27.16 6.67
C LEU A 333 4.02 -28.34 6.92
N PRO A 334 2.86 -28.12 7.57
CA PRO A 334 1.87 -29.18 7.74
C PRO A 334 1.28 -29.54 6.37
N ARG A 335 1.28 -30.83 6.02
CA ARG A 335 0.79 -31.26 4.69
C ARG A 335 -0.72 -31.11 4.52
N LYS A 336 -1.50 -31.62 5.47
CA LYS A 336 -2.97 -31.75 5.36
C LYS A 336 -3.68 -30.44 4.95
N PRO A 337 -3.38 -29.27 5.54
CA PRO A 337 -4.06 -28.02 5.16
C PRO A 337 -3.68 -27.49 3.77
N PHE A 338 -2.57 -27.93 3.21
CA PHE A 338 -2.04 -27.50 1.90
C PHE A 338 -2.19 -28.57 0.81
N GLU A 339 -2.91 -29.67 1.08
CA GLU A 339 -3.06 -30.74 0.10
C GLU A 339 -3.69 -30.22 -1.20
N TRP A 340 -4.66 -29.31 -1.08
CA TRP A 340 -5.28 -28.60 -2.21
C TRP A 340 -4.28 -27.73 -2.99
N TYR A 341 -3.26 -27.18 -2.33
CA TYR A 341 -2.22 -26.37 -2.97
C TYR A 341 -1.23 -27.25 -3.73
N LEU A 342 -0.93 -28.45 -3.21
CA LEU A 342 -0.18 -29.47 -3.95
C LEU A 342 -0.96 -29.99 -5.17
N ASP A 343 -2.29 -30.08 -5.08
CA ASP A 343 -3.15 -30.49 -6.20
C ASP A 343 -3.02 -29.57 -7.41
N LEU A 344 -2.72 -28.27 -7.20
CA LEU A 344 -2.44 -27.33 -8.29
C LEU A 344 -1.25 -27.79 -9.16
N ARG A 345 -0.32 -28.57 -8.60
CA ARG A 345 0.85 -29.11 -9.31
C ARG A 345 0.62 -30.55 -9.80
N ARG A 346 -0.46 -31.22 -9.37
CA ARG A 346 -0.85 -32.56 -9.83
C ARG A 346 -1.72 -32.52 -11.07
N TYR A 347 -2.68 -31.59 -11.10
CA TYR A 347 -3.74 -31.59 -12.10
C TYR A 347 -3.60 -30.41 -13.05
N GLY A 348 -2.65 -30.53 -13.99
CA GLY A 348 -2.41 -29.53 -15.03
C GLY A 348 -1.60 -28.34 -14.56
N SER A 349 -0.41 -28.59 -13.99
CA SER A 349 0.53 -27.54 -13.61
C SER A 349 0.98 -26.70 -14.80
N PHE A 350 1.29 -25.43 -14.57
CA PHE A 350 1.78 -24.47 -15.55
C PHE A 350 2.76 -23.49 -14.88
N PRO A 351 3.73 -22.92 -15.61
CA PRO A 351 4.54 -21.84 -15.07
C PRO A 351 3.66 -20.62 -14.81
N HIS A 352 3.87 -19.93 -13.70
CA HIS A 352 3.12 -18.74 -13.34
C HIS A 352 3.91 -17.88 -12.38
N SER A 353 3.59 -16.59 -12.37
CA SER A 353 4.22 -15.60 -11.52
C SER A 353 3.17 -14.66 -10.96
N GLY A 354 3.50 -14.06 -9.83
CA GLY A 354 2.66 -13.06 -9.21
C GLY A 354 3.40 -12.18 -8.23
N PHE A 355 2.69 -11.19 -7.72
CA PHE A 355 3.23 -10.17 -6.83
C PHE A 355 2.12 -9.55 -5.97
N GLY A 356 2.52 -9.06 -4.81
CA GLY A 356 1.65 -8.34 -3.87
C GLY A 356 2.11 -6.89 -3.73
N ILE A 357 1.18 -5.95 -3.81
CA ILE A 357 1.43 -4.51 -3.66
C ILE A 357 0.87 -4.01 -2.33
N GLY A 358 1.73 -3.45 -1.49
CA GLY A 358 1.29 -2.78 -0.26
C GLY A 358 0.70 -1.40 -0.56
N LEU A 359 -0.63 -1.26 -0.55
CA LEU A 359 -1.31 -0.01 -0.93
C LEU A 359 -0.86 1.17 -0.08
N GLU A 360 -0.81 1.01 1.25
CA GLU A 360 -0.37 2.09 2.13
C GLU A 360 1.06 2.52 1.86
N ARG A 361 1.96 1.60 1.48
CA ARG A 361 3.35 1.94 1.14
C ARG A 361 3.42 2.77 -0.15
N VAL A 362 2.68 2.38 -1.19
CA VAL A 362 2.58 3.13 -2.45
C VAL A 362 2.00 4.53 -2.22
N VAL A 363 0.89 4.63 -1.47
CA VAL A 363 0.28 5.93 -1.15
C VAL A 363 1.23 6.80 -0.31
N THR A 364 1.94 6.21 0.64
CA THR A 364 2.92 6.92 1.47
C THR A 364 4.04 7.52 0.61
N TRP A 365 4.58 6.76 -0.33
CA TRP A 365 5.60 7.24 -1.26
C TRP A 365 5.09 8.36 -2.19
N ILE A 366 3.95 8.14 -2.86
CA ILE A 366 3.38 9.12 -3.79
C ILE A 366 3.03 10.42 -3.06
N ALA A 367 2.37 10.34 -1.89
CA ALA A 367 1.95 11.51 -1.13
C ALA A 367 3.07 12.16 -0.30
N GLY A 368 4.25 11.53 -0.21
CA GLY A 368 5.40 12.06 0.55
C GLY A 368 5.20 11.99 2.06
N LEU A 369 4.57 10.94 2.59
CA LEU A 369 4.19 10.85 4.00
C LEU A 369 5.32 10.30 4.87
N PRO A 370 5.50 10.80 6.10
CA PRO A 370 6.57 10.31 6.96
C PRO A 370 6.31 8.90 7.54
N HIS A 371 5.06 8.42 7.49
CA HIS A 371 4.66 7.15 8.07
C HIS A 371 3.39 6.58 7.42
N VAL A 372 3.38 5.26 7.19
CA VAL A 372 2.24 4.52 6.58
C VAL A 372 0.90 4.66 7.30
N ARG A 373 0.89 5.01 8.59
CA ARG A 373 -0.34 5.21 9.38
C ARG A 373 -1.18 6.39 8.88
N GLU A 374 -0.58 7.30 8.12
CA GLU A 374 -1.28 8.44 7.53
C GLU A 374 -1.96 8.10 6.21
N ALA A 375 -1.52 7.02 5.53
CA ALA A 375 -2.03 6.57 4.24
C ALA A 375 -3.33 5.74 4.33
N ILE A 376 -3.82 5.47 5.54
CA ILE A 376 -5.06 4.72 5.80
C ILE A 376 -6.02 5.55 6.68
N PRO A 377 -7.35 5.44 6.51
CA PRO A 377 -8.30 6.21 7.30
C PRO A 377 -8.18 5.98 8.80
N PHE A 378 -8.07 4.72 9.24
CA PHE A 378 -8.02 4.34 10.66
C PHE A 378 -6.95 3.25 10.84
N PRO A 379 -5.70 3.62 11.15
CA PRO A 379 -4.61 2.65 11.22
C PRO A 379 -4.76 1.68 12.40
N ARG A 380 -4.33 0.44 12.20
CA ARG A 380 -4.10 -0.54 13.27
C ARG A 380 -2.61 -0.67 13.53
N LEU A 381 -2.21 -0.39 14.76
CA LEU A 381 -0.84 -0.47 15.24
C LEU A 381 -0.82 -1.30 16.53
N LEU A 382 0.38 -1.74 16.94
CA LEU A 382 0.56 -2.51 18.18
C LEU A 382 -0.08 -1.86 19.42
N ASN A 383 -0.10 -0.52 19.47
CA ASN A 383 -0.67 0.27 20.55
C ASN A 383 -1.93 1.06 20.13
N ARG A 384 -2.56 0.74 18.99
CA ARG A 384 -3.74 1.48 18.50
C ARG A 384 -4.76 0.57 17.84
N LEU A 385 -5.89 0.43 18.53
CA LEU A 385 -7.10 -0.25 18.03
C LEU A 385 -8.30 0.71 17.88
N GLN A 386 -8.29 1.84 18.60
CA GLN A 386 -9.42 2.77 18.68
C GLN A 386 -9.28 4.00 17.74
N PRO A 387 -10.40 4.56 17.24
CA PRO A 387 -10.45 5.76 16.36
C PRO A 387 -10.18 7.11 17.04
#